data_AF-A0A2M7PQC7-F1
#
_entry.id   AF-A0A2M7PQC7-F1
#
_cell.length_a   1.000
_cell.length_b   1.000
_cell.length_c   1.000
_cell.angle_alpha   90.00
_cell.angle_beta   90.00
_cell.angle_gamma   90.00
#
_symmetry.space_group_name_H-M   'P 1'
#
loop_
_entity.id
_entity.type
_entity.pdbx_description
1 polymer ?
#
loop_
_entity_poly.entity_id
_entity_poly.type
_entity_poly.pdbx_seq_one_letter_code
_entity_poly.pdbx_strand_id
1 'polypeptide(L)' 'EPLDTVVLLDIYPAREKPIAGITSNSILKEMNHKDKSLVAKDDLFDFIKTHDFDVLLTMGAGDIGQLVTPIEQILKSC' A
#
# COMPACT_ATOMS: atom_id res chain seq x y z
N GLU A 1 3.28 2.78 18.93
CA GLU A 1 1.86 2.94 18.57
C GLU A 1 1.53 2.08 17.35
N PRO A 2 0.34 1.50 17.27
CA PRO A 2 -0.17 0.95 16.01
C PRO A 2 -0.24 2.06 14.96
N LEU A 3 -0.21 1.68 13.67
CA LEU A 3 -0.49 2.63 12.58
C LEU A 3 -1.93 3.12 12.70
N ASP A 4 -2.22 4.38 12.35
CA ASP A 4 -3.60 4.88 12.41
C ASP A 4 -4.44 4.35 11.24
N THR A 5 -3.83 4.28 10.05
CA THR A 5 -4.43 3.77 8.81
C THR A 5 -3.44 2.83 8.12
N VAL A 6 -3.93 1.73 7.57
CA VAL A 6 -3.10 0.78 6.80
C VAL A 6 -3.65 0.60 5.38
N VAL A 7 -2.83 0.93 4.40
CA VAL A 7 -3.11 0.68 2.98
C VAL A 7 -2.30 -0.52 2.51
N LEU A 8 -2.98 -1.58 2.14
CA LEU A 8 -2.37 -2.76 1.55
C LEU A 8 -2.42 -2.65 0.02
N LEU A 9 -1.34 -3.03 -0.65
CA LEU A 9 -1.28 -3.12 -2.11
C LEU A 9 -1.43 -4.58 -2.57
N ASP A 10 -1.55 -4.77 -3.89
CA ASP A 10 -1.51 -6.09 -4.51
C ASP A 10 -0.19 -6.83 -4.21
N ILE A 11 -0.26 -8.16 -4.10
CA ILE A 11 0.90 -9.01 -3.86
C ILE A 11 1.88 -8.86 -5.03
N TYR A 12 3.08 -8.38 -4.74
CA TYR A 12 4.20 -8.40 -5.68
C TYR A 12 4.75 -9.84 -5.81
N PRO A 13 4.62 -10.49 -6.99
CA PRO A 13 5.11 -11.85 -7.18
C PRO A 13 6.63 -11.82 -7.38
N ALA A 14 7.40 -12.26 -6.37
CA ALA A 14 8.86 -12.31 -6.40
C ALA A 14 9.41 -13.45 -7.30
N ARG A 15 8.92 -13.54 -8.55
CA ARG A 15 9.09 -14.66 -9.51
C ARG A 15 8.37 -15.94 -9.10
N GLU A 16 7.46 -15.86 -8.16
CA GLU A 16 6.61 -16.97 -7.72
C GLU A 16 5.30 -17.01 -8.49
N LYS A 17 4.69 -18.20 -8.57
CA LYS A 17 3.33 -18.36 -9.08
C LYS A 17 2.33 -17.98 -8.00
N PRO A 18 1.16 -17.43 -8.35
CA PRO A 18 0.09 -17.20 -7.39
C PRO A 18 -0.27 -18.48 -6.63
N ILE A 19 -0.50 -18.36 -5.32
CA ILE A 19 -0.92 -19.47 -4.47
C ILE A 19 -2.45 -19.43 -4.38
N ALA A 20 -3.11 -20.55 -4.63
CA ALA A 20 -4.57 -20.64 -4.59
C ALA A 20 -5.10 -20.21 -3.20
N GLY A 21 -6.06 -19.28 -3.21
CA GLY A 21 -6.66 -18.73 -1.98
C GLY A 21 -5.84 -17.62 -1.31
N ILE A 22 -4.60 -17.37 -1.73
CA ILE A 22 -3.75 -16.31 -1.18
C ILE A 22 -3.78 -15.10 -2.11
N THR A 23 -4.42 -14.03 -1.63
CA THR A 23 -4.57 -12.73 -2.31
C THR A 23 -4.39 -11.60 -1.30
N SER A 24 -4.10 -10.37 -1.75
CA SER A 24 -4.07 -9.22 -0.84
C SER A 24 -5.38 -9.04 -0.08
N ASN A 25 -6.53 -9.31 -0.71
CA ASN A 25 -7.82 -9.29 -0.04
C ASN A 25 -7.95 -10.37 1.06
N SER A 26 -7.40 -11.57 0.85
CA SER A 26 -7.37 -12.60 1.90
C SER A 26 -6.52 -12.17 3.09
N ILE A 27 -5.38 -11.52 2.84
CA ILE A 27 -4.51 -10.98 3.89
C ILE A 27 -5.21 -9.85 4.64
N LEU A 28 -5.83 -8.92 3.89
CA LEU A 28 -6.58 -7.79 4.46
C LEU A 28 -7.66 -8.29 5.43
N LYS A 29 -8.38 -9.37 5.12
CA LYS A 29 -9.41 -9.93 6.00
C LYS A 29 -8.85 -10.42 7.33
N GLU A 30 -7.69 -11.05 7.33
CA GLU A 30 -7.05 -11.59 8.54
C GLU A 30 -6.36 -10.53 9.42
N MET A 31 -6.06 -9.35 8.88
CA MET A 31 -5.43 -8.27 9.65
C MET A 31 -6.32 -7.77 10.79
N ASN A 32 -5.82 -7.69 12.03
CA ASN A 32 -6.56 -7.07 13.13
C ASN A 32 -6.32 -5.55 13.18
N HIS A 33 -6.92 -4.82 12.24
CA HIS A 33 -6.82 -3.36 12.15
C HIS A 33 -8.18 -2.75 11.80
N LYS A 34 -8.53 -1.62 12.43
CA LYS A 34 -9.84 -0.97 12.24
C LYS A 34 -9.91 -0.21 10.94
N ASP A 35 -8.88 0.57 10.64
CA ASP A 35 -8.81 1.38 9.43
C ASP A 35 -7.79 0.77 8.46
N LYS A 36 -8.28 -0.08 7.57
CA LYS A 36 -7.46 -0.79 6.59
C LYS A 36 -8.18 -0.86 5.25
N SER A 37 -7.43 -0.70 4.17
CA SER A 37 -7.95 -0.76 2.81
C SER A 37 -7.01 -1.53 1.89
N LEU A 38 -7.56 -2.08 0.81
CA LEU A 38 -6.79 -2.58 -0.33
C LEU A 38 -6.86 -1.54 -1.43
N VAL A 39 -5.70 -1.08 -1.91
CA VAL A 39 -5.58 -0.09 -2.98
C VAL A 39 -4.79 -0.73 -4.11
N ALA A 40 -5.33 -0.67 -5.33
CA ALA A 40 -4.59 -1.09 -6.50
C ALA A 40 -3.42 -0.13 -6.75
N LYS A 41 -2.33 -0.65 -7.30
CA LYS A 41 -1.11 0.16 -7.51
C LYS A 41 -1.36 1.38 -8.40
N ASP A 42 -2.27 1.27 -9.36
CA ASP A 42 -2.63 2.35 -10.28
C ASP A 42 -3.44 3.47 -9.58
N ASP A 43 -4.16 3.14 -8.51
CA ASP A 43 -4.98 4.08 -7.73
C ASP A 43 -4.21 4.72 -6.56
N LEU A 44 -3.00 4.23 -6.26
CA LEU A 44 -2.21 4.64 -5.09
C LEU A 44 -1.92 6.15 -5.08
N PHE A 45 -1.58 6.72 -6.23
CA PHE A 45 -1.21 8.14 -6.31
C PHE A 45 -2.40 9.06 -6.06
N ASP A 46 -3.58 8.69 -6.54
CA ASP A 46 -4.79 9.46 -6.28
C ASP A 46 -5.26 9.28 -4.84
N PHE A 47 -5.10 8.08 -4.28
CA PHE A 47 -5.30 7.85 -2.85
C PHE A 47 -4.46 8.80 -2.00
N ILE A 48 -3.14 8.87 -2.25
CA ILE A 48 -2.22 9.73 -1.49
C ILE A 48 -2.59 11.22 -1.59
N LYS A 49 -3.06 11.69 -2.75
CA LYS A 49 -3.44 13.11 -2.94
C LYS A 49 -4.76 13.50 -2.27
N THR A 50 -5.63 12.53 -2.02
CA THR A 50 -7.00 12.77 -1.55
C THR A 50 -7.20 12.45 -0.07
N HIS A 51 -6.16 11.96 0.59
CA HIS A 51 -6.18 11.58 2.01
C HIS A 51 -5.15 12.40 2.78
N ASP A 52 -5.55 12.87 3.95
CA ASP A 52 -4.67 13.60 4.87
C ASP A 52 -3.90 12.63 5.78
N PHE A 53 -2.64 12.94 6.03
CA PHE A 53 -1.78 12.22 6.98
C PHE A 53 -0.61 13.12 7.40
N ASP A 54 -0.12 12.94 8.63
CA ASP A 54 1.06 13.67 9.12
C ASP A 54 2.36 12.99 8.67
N VAL A 55 2.37 11.65 8.64
CA VAL A 55 3.54 10.84 8.29
C VAL A 55 3.11 9.69 7.39
N LEU A 56 3.69 9.62 6.20
CA LEU A 56 3.53 8.49 5.27
C LEU A 56 4.69 7.52 5.42
N LEU A 57 4.39 6.27 5.77
CA LEU A 57 5.35 5.17 5.83
C LEU A 57 5.12 4.19 4.67
N THR A 58 6.11 4.05 3.80
CA THR A 58 6.11 2.98 2.79
C THR A 58 6.88 1.77 3.35
N MET A 59 6.27 0.59 3.29
CA MET A 59 6.85 -0.64 3.82
C MET A 59 6.78 -1.77 2.81
N GLY A 60 7.87 -2.52 2.68
CA GLY A 60 7.92 -3.72 1.85
C GLY A 60 9.24 -3.87 1.10
N ALA A 61 9.24 -4.78 0.15
CA ALA A 61 10.35 -5.05 -0.74
C ALA A 61 9.84 -5.11 -2.20
N GLY A 62 10.77 -5.27 -3.14
CA GLY A 62 10.42 -5.36 -4.56
C GLY A 62 10.11 -3.99 -5.15
N ASP A 63 8.97 -3.88 -5.82
CA ASP A 63 8.61 -2.71 -6.63
C ASP A 63 8.09 -1.52 -5.82
N ILE A 64 7.74 -1.69 -4.55
CA ILE A 64 7.34 -0.59 -3.67
C ILE A 64 8.45 0.47 -3.54
N GLY A 65 9.72 0.04 -3.57
CA GLY A 65 10.86 0.94 -3.54
C GLY A 65 10.93 1.87 -4.76
N GLN A 66 10.38 1.44 -5.90
CA GLN A 66 10.30 2.25 -7.12
C GLN A 66 9.24 3.35 -7.01
N LEU A 67 8.28 3.20 -6.09
CA LEU A 67 7.22 4.18 -5.86
C LEU A 67 7.65 5.33 -4.96
N VAL A 68 8.78 5.21 -4.25
CA VAL A 68 9.26 6.24 -3.32
C VAL A 68 9.47 7.58 -4.02
N THR A 69 10.20 7.61 -5.14
CA THR A 69 10.47 8.87 -5.86
C THR A 69 9.19 9.51 -6.44
N PRO A 70 8.28 8.77 -7.12
CA PRO A 70 6.98 9.32 -7.54
C PRO A 70 6.14 9.86 -6.38
N ILE A 71 6.09 9.13 -5.25
CA ILE A 71 5.37 9.58 -4.05
C ILE A 71 5.97 10.88 -3.53
N GLU A 72 7.29 10.97 -3.40
CA GLU A 72 7.98 12.18 -2.95
C GLU A 72 7.67 13.39 -3.86
N GLN A 73 7.62 13.18 -5.18
CA GLN A 73 7.27 14.23 -6.13
C GLN A 73 5.84 14.73 -5.95
N ILE A 74 4.89 13.82 -5.73
CA ILE A 74 3.48 14.16 -5.46
C ILE A 74 3.39 15.02 -4.19
N LEU A 75 4.01 14.57 -3.09
CA LEU A 75 3.96 15.26 -1.80
C LEU A 75 4.59 16.66 -1.83
N LYS A 76 5.59 16.89 -2.69
CA LYS A 76 6.20 18.21 -2.89
C LYS A 76 5.39 19.14 -3.78
N SER A 77 4.45 18.60 -4.55
CA SER A 77 3.61 19.34 -5.50
C SER A 77 2.22 19.71 -4.96
N CYS A 78 1.83 19.11 -3.83
CA CYS A 78 0.64 19.45 -3.06
C CYS A 78 0.95 20.59 -2.10
#